data_AF-A0A485P1T4-F1
#
_entry.id   AF-A0A485P1T4-F1
#
_cell.length_a   1.000
_cell.length_b   1.000
_cell.length_c   1.000
_cell.angle_alpha   90.00
_cell.angle_beta   90.00
_cell.angle_gamma   90.00
#
_symmetry.space_group_name_H-M   'P 1'
#
loop_
_entity.id
_entity.type
_entity.pdbx_description
1 polymer ?
#
loop_
_entity_poly.entity_id
_entity_poly.type
_entity_poly.pdbx_seq_one_letter_code
_entity_poly.pdbx_strand_id
1 'polypeptide(L)'
;MVVVDSSGRQDTEESILLGVDFSSKESKSCTIGMVLRLWSDTKIHLDGDGGFSVSTAGRMHVFKPVSVQAMWSALQVLHKACEVARRHNYFPGGVALIWATYYESCISSDQSCINEWNAMQDLESTRPDSPALFVDKPTEGERTERLIKAKLRSIMMSQDLENVTSKEIRNELETQMNCNLKEFKEFIDNEMLLILGQMDKPSLIFDHLYLGSEWNASNLEELQGSGVDYILNVTREIDNFFPGLFAYHNIRVYDEETTDLLAHWNEAYHFINKAK
;
A
#
# COMPACT_ATOMS: atom_id res chain seq x y z
N MET A 1 -1.09 4.82 -16.52
CA MET A 1 -2.37 4.29 -16.00
C MET A 1 -3.04 5.37 -15.16
N VAL A 2 -4.34 5.59 -15.32
CA VAL A 2 -5.12 6.59 -14.58
C VAL A 2 -6.45 5.94 -14.17
N VAL A 3 -6.88 6.15 -12.93
CA VAL A 3 -8.23 5.76 -12.49
C VAL A 3 -9.15 6.97 -12.70
N VAL A 4 -10.31 6.73 -13.32
CA VAL A 4 -11.34 7.75 -13.52
C VAL A 4 -12.58 7.33 -12.77
N ASP A 5 -13.04 8.19 -11.88
CA ASP A 5 -14.24 8.02 -11.08
C ASP A 5 -15.35 8.94 -11.59
N SER A 6 -16.57 8.44 -11.59
CA SER A 6 -17.77 9.19 -11.94
C SER A 6 -18.96 8.72 -11.13
N SER A 7 -19.90 9.63 -10.84
CA SER A 7 -21.20 9.25 -10.28
C SER A 7 -22.05 8.64 -11.38
N GLY A 8 -22.35 7.36 -11.23
CA GLY A 8 -23.21 6.59 -12.12
C GLY A 8 -24.66 7.08 -12.12
N ARG A 9 -25.48 6.52 -13.03
CA ARG A 9 -26.91 6.85 -13.11
C ARG A 9 -27.71 6.48 -11.86
N GLN A 10 -27.15 5.62 -11.01
CA GLN A 10 -27.74 5.19 -9.75
C GLN A 10 -27.22 5.98 -8.55
N ASP A 11 -26.49 7.08 -8.79
CA ASP A 11 -25.83 7.90 -7.76
C ASP A 11 -24.78 7.10 -6.96
N THR A 12 -24.22 6.07 -7.60
CA THR A 12 -23.18 5.21 -7.06
C THR A 12 -21.83 5.57 -7.68
N GLU A 13 -20.75 5.47 -6.92
CA GLU A 13 -19.40 5.70 -7.42
C GLU A 13 -19.01 4.57 -8.39
N GLU A 14 -18.69 4.93 -9.63
CA GLU A 14 -18.30 4.02 -10.70
C GLU A 14 -16.89 4.38 -11.17
N SER A 15 -16.00 3.38 -11.26
CA SER A 15 -14.59 3.60 -11.58
C SER A 15 -14.15 2.77 -12.79
N ILE A 16 -13.37 3.39 -13.67
CA ILE A 16 -12.65 2.68 -14.74
C ILE A 16 -11.15 2.96 -14.65
N LEU A 17 -10.39 2.04 -15.23
CA LEU A 17 -8.94 2.16 -15.36
C LEU A 17 -8.58 2.46 -16.83
N LEU A 18 -7.84 3.54 -17.04
CA LEU A 18 -7.36 3.97 -18.35
C LEU A 18 -5.86 3.71 -18.51
N GLY A 19 -5.48 3.04 -19.59
CA GLY A 19 -4.13 3.06 -20.13
C GLY A 19 -3.98 4.29 -21.02
N VAL A 20 -3.03 5.15 -20.65
CA VAL A 20 -2.78 6.42 -21.31
C VAL A 20 -1.36 6.41 -21.83
N ASP A 21 -1.18 6.76 -23.09
CA ASP A 21 0.11 6.80 -23.78
C ASP A 21 0.50 8.23 -24.10
N PHE A 22 1.81 8.49 -24.05
CA PHE A 22 2.41 9.76 -24.44
C PHE A 22 3.40 9.49 -25.57
N SER A 23 3.28 10.22 -26.67
CA SER A 23 4.16 10.07 -27.83
C SER A 23 5.63 10.42 -27.54
N SER A 24 5.89 11.26 -26.53
CA SER A 24 7.23 11.60 -26.04
C SER A 24 7.15 12.12 -24.59
N LYS A 25 8.30 12.14 -23.87
CA LYS A 25 8.38 12.66 -22.49
C LYS A 25 8.00 14.14 -22.35
N GLU A 26 8.02 14.90 -23.45
CA GLU A 26 7.75 16.34 -23.50
C GLU A 26 6.37 16.65 -24.12
N SER A 27 5.65 15.62 -24.58
CA SER A 27 4.36 15.78 -25.24
C SER A 27 3.29 16.25 -24.26
N LYS A 28 2.59 17.35 -24.61
CA LYS A 28 1.45 17.87 -23.84
C LYS A 28 0.11 17.19 -24.16
N SER A 29 0.10 16.30 -25.15
CA SER A 29 -1.06 15.52 -25.56
C SER A 29 -0.84 14.05 -25.23
N CYS A 30 -1.89 13.39 -24.74
CA CYS A 30 -1.90 11.96 -24.47
C CYS A 30 -3.01 11.28 -25.27
N THR A 31 -2.84 9.99 -25.54
CA THR A 31 -3.83 9.14 -26.20
C THR A 31 -4.28 8.03 -25.26
N ILE A 32 -5.48 7.49 -25.52
CA ILE A 32 -6.01 6.37 -24.74
C ILE A 32 -5.63 5.09 -25.48
N GLY A 33 -4.91 4.20 -24.81
CA GLY A 33 -4.47 2.90 -25.33
C GLY A 33 -5.27 1.73 -24.77
N MET A 34 -5.91 1.91 -23.60
CA MET A 34 -6.68 0.86 -22.94
C MET A 34 -7.78 1.45 -22.08
N VAL A 35 -8.93 0.78 -22.06
CA VAL A 35 -10.02 1.05 -21.12
C VAL A 35 -10.40 -0.26 -20.45
N LEU A 36 -10.33 -0.29 -19.12
CA LEU A 36 -10.62 -1.47 -18.33
C LEU A 36 -11.67 -1.12 -17.27
N ARG A 37 -12.78 -1.85 -17.31
CA ARG A 37 -13.91 -1.66 -16.38
C ARG A 37 -13.67 -2.46 -15.10
N LEU A 38 -13.89 -1.81 -13.95
CA LEU A 38 -13.71 -2.44 -12.63
C LEU A 38 -15.05 -3.01 -12.16
N TRP A 39 -15.24 -4.30 -12.41
CA TRP A 39 -16.43 -5.06 -12.02
C TRP A 39 -16.28 -5.67 -10.62
N SER A 40 -17.34 -6.28 -10.10
CA SER A 40 -17.31 -6.98 -8.82
C SER A 40 -16.38 -8.20 -8.80
N ASP A 41 -16.06 -8.78 -9.98
CA ASP A 41 -15.15 -9.91 -10.13
C ASP A 41 -13.67 -9.49 -10.23
N THR A 42 -13.37 -8.20 -10.14
CA THR A 42 -12.00 -7.68 -10.24
C THR A 42 -11.12 -8.27 -9.12
N LYS A 43 -10.00 -8.90 -9.50
CA LYS A 43 -8.97 -9.38 -8.57
C LYS A 43 -7.63 -8.74 -8.89
N ILE A 44 -6.93 -8.35 -7.83
CA ILE A 44 -5.61 -7.72 -7.89
C ILE A 44 -4.61 -8.69 -7.25
N HIS A 45 -3.46 -8.90 -7.88
CA HIS A 45 -2.40 -9.78 -7.38
C HIS A 45 -1.02 -9.17 -7.62
N LEU A 46 -0.12 -9.24 -6.64
CA LEU A 46 1.26 -8.77 -6.76
C LEU A 46 2.08 -9.82 -7.51
N ASP A 47 2.93 -9.40 -8.43
CA ASP A 47 3.73 -10.32 -9.25
C ASP A 47 5.04 -10.77 -8.56
N GLY A 48 5.38 -10.21 -7.41
CA GLY A 48 6.63 -10.50 -6.69
C GLY A 48 7.86 -9.81 -7.28
N ASP A 49 7.70 -9.03 -8.35
CA ASP A 49 8.77 -8.28 -9.02
C ASP A 49 8.49 -6.77 -9.04
N GLY A 50 7.67 -6.30 -8.09
CA GLY A 50 7.34 -4.88 -7.93
C GLY A 50 6.28 -4.37 -8.92
N GLY A 51 5.57 -5.28 -9.59
CA GLY A 51 4.37 -5.00 -10.35
C GLY A 51 3.13 -5.65 -9.74
N PHE A 52 1.99 -5.35 -10.33
CA PHE A 52 0.73 -5.99 -9.96
C PHE A 52 -0.11 -6.28 -11.20
N SER A 53 -0.92 -7.32 -11.12
CA SER A 53 -1.87 -7.71 -12.14
C SER A 53 -3.29 -7.38 -11.70
N VAL A 54 -4.10 -6.89 -12.63
CA VAL A 54 -5.54 -6.68 -12.46
C VAL A 54 -6.27 -7.61 -13.41
N SER A 55 -7.10 -8.48 -12.86
CA SER A 55 -7.93 -9.41 -13.61
C SER A 55 -9.41 -9.07 -13.45
N THR A 56 -10.14 -8.91 -14.54
CA THR A 56 -11.56 -8.52 -14.56
C THR A 56 -12.21 -9.00 -15.84
N ALA A 57 -13.45 -9.52 -15.77
CA ALA A 57 -14.18 -10.06 -16.93
C ALA A 57 -13.35 -11.01 -17.82
N GLY A 58 -12.51 -11.85 -17.20
CA GLY A 58 -11.65 -12.82 -17.89
C GLY A 58 -10.44 -12.24 -18.63
N ARG A 59 -10.14 -10.94 -18.49
CA ARG A 59 -8.92 -10.31 -18.99
C ARG A 59 -7.96 -10.03 -17.85
N MET A 60 -6.66 -10.17 -18.09
CA MET A 60 -5.60 -9.87 -17.13
C MET A 60 -4.67 -8.83 -17.74
N HIS A 61 -4.34 -7.80 -16.95
CA HIS A 61 -3.41 -6.74 -17.33
C HIS A 61 -2.35 -6.61 -16.25
N VAL A 62 -1.08 -6.50 -16.65
CA VAL A 62 0.06 -6.36 -15.73
C VAL A 62 0.53 -4.91 -15.76
N PHE A 63 0.76 -4.35 -14.57
CA PHE A 63 1.24 -2.99 -14.38
C PHE A 63 2.55 -3.00 -13.61
N LYS A 64 3.51 -2.21 -14.07
CA LYS A 64 4.80 -2.01 -13.39
C LYS A 64 4.93 -0.54 -13.01
N PRO A 65 4.58 -0.18 -11.76
CA PRO A 65 4.69 1.19 -11.27
C PRO A 65 6.12 1.71 -11.33
N VAL A 66 6.26 3.01 -11.54
CA VAL A 66 7.56 3.69 -11.60
C VAL A 66 8.26 3.77 -10.24
N SER A 67 7.49 3.65 -9.16
CA SER A 67 7.99 3.63 -7.79
C SER A 67 7.06 2.88 -6.85
N VAL A 68 7.56 2.56 -5.66
CA VAL A 68 6.81 1.91 -4.59
C VAL A 68 5.65 2.79 -4.12
N GLN A 69 5.83 4.11 -4.03
CA GLN A 69 4.73 5.03 -3.69
C GLN A 69 3.64 5.09 -4.77
N ALA A 70 4.04 5.09 -6.04
CA ALA A 70 3.08 5.04 -7.15
C ALA A 70 2.30 3.71 -7.16
N MET A 71 2.97 2.61 -6.82
CA MET A 71 2.33 1.30 -6.64
C MET A 71 1.29 1.34 -5.52
N TRP A 72 1.67 1.80 -4.33
CA TRP A 72 0.77 1.93 -3.18
C TRP A 72 -0.46 2.75 -3.52
N SER A 73 -0.26 3.94 -4.08
CA SER A 73 -1.36 4.85 -4.44
C SER A 73 -2.33 4.22 -5.44
N ALA A 74 -1.80 3.53 -6.47
CA ALA A 74 -2.64 2.83 -7.44
C ALA A 74 -3.43 1.69 -6.79
N LEU A 75 -2.79 0.88 -5.94
CA LEU A 75 -3.45 -0.23 -5.25
C LEU A 75 -4.55 0.26 -4.30
N GLN A 76 -4.33 1.34 -3.55
CA GLN A 76 -5.34 1.93 -2.66
C GLN A 76 -6.61 2.32 -3.43
N VAL A 77 -6.44 3.06 -4.54
CA VAL A 77 -7.58 3.48 -5.36
C VAL A 77 -8.29 2.27 -5.99
N LEU A 78 -7.52 1.29 -6.49
CA LEU A 78 -8.09 0.09 -7.10
C LEU A 78 -8.85 -0.78 -6.07
N HIS A 79 -8.31 -0.96 -4.86
CA HIS A 79 -9.00 -1.71 -3.80
C HIS A 79 -10.30 -1.03 -3.39
N LYS A 80 -10.30 0.30 -3.24
CA LYS A 80 -11.52 1.09 -3.00
C LYS A 80 -12.55 0.87 -4.11
N ALA A 81 -12.15 1.02 -5.36
CA ALA A 81 -13.04 0.80 -6.51
C ALA A 81 -13.61 -0.62 -6.54
N CYS A 82 -12.79 -1.63 -6.25
CA CYS A 82 -13.22 -3.04 -6.18
C CYS A 82 -14.20 -3.29 -5.02
N GLU A 83 -14.03 -2.64 -3.88
CA GLU A 83 -14.96 -2.72 -2.76
C GLU A 83 -16.32 -2.11 -3.13
N VAL A 84 -16.32 -0.92 -3.72
CA VAL A 84 -17.54 -0.24 -4.20
C VAL A 84 -18.27 -1.10 -5.24
N ALA A 85 -17.53 -1.66 -6.20
CA ALA A 85 -18.09 -2.52 -7.24
C ALA A 85 -18.71 -3.81 -6.67
N ARG A 86 -18.09 -4.40 -5.64
CA ARG A 86 -18.65 -5.56 -4.92
C ARG A 86 -19.89 -5.17 -4.10
N ARG A 87 -19.86 -4.03 -3.41
CA ARG A 87 -20.98 -3.54 -2.59
C ARG A 87 -22.23 -3.27 -3.42
N HIS A 88 -22.07 -2.76 -4.63
CA HIS A 88 -23.18 -2.42 -5.54
C HIS A 88 -23.41 -3.46 -6.64
N ASN A 89 -22.70 -4.60 -6.60
CA ASN A 89 -22.82 -5.70 -7.56
C ASN A 89 -22.70 -5.26 -9.03
N TYR A 90 -21.61 -4.60 -9.40
CA TYR A 90 -21.37 -4.24 -10.80
C TYR A 90 -20.95 -5.46 -11.62
N PHE A 91 -21.75 -5.82 -12.63
CA PHE A 91 -21.48 -6.96 -13.51
C PHE A 91 -21.54 -6.59 -15.00
N PRO A 92 -20.82 -7.31 -15.88
CA PRO A 92 -20.92 -7.14 -17.31
C PRO A 92 -22.35 -7.34 -17.81
N GLY A 93 -22.92 -6.31 -18.48
CA GLY A 93 -24.30 -6.32 -18.97
C GLY A 93 -25.32 -5.60 -18.07
N GLY A 94 -24.89 -5.11 -16.91
CA GLY A 94 -25.68 -4.20 -16.07
C GLY A 94 -25.73 -2.76 -16.60
N VAL A 95 -26.39 -1.87 -15.86
CA VAL A 95 -26.46 -0.42 -16.17
C VAL A 95 -25.26 0.38 -15.65
N ALA A 96 -24.40 -0.24 -14.85
CA ALA A 96 -23.18 0.36 -14.32
C ALA A 96 -22.10 0.47 -15.41
N LEU A 97 -21.25 1.50 -15.31
CA LEU A 97 -20.08 1.72 -16.17
C LEU A 97 -20.43 1.89 -17.66
N ILE A 98 -21.68 2.27 -17.98
CA ILE A 98 -22.08 2.54 -19.38
C ILE A 98 -21.25 3.69 -19.95
N TRP A 99 -20.95 4.71 -19.16
CA TRP A 99 -20.17 5.87 -19.60
C TRP A 99 -18.74 5.49 -20.05
N ALA A 100 -18.23 4.33 -19.65
CA ALA A 100 -16.95 3.80 -20.12
C ALA A 100 -16.91 3.64 -21.66
N THR A 101 -18.07 3.44 -22.31
CA THR A 101 -18.14 3.33 -23.78
C THR A 101 -17.67 4.60 -24.48
N TYR A 102 -17.80 5.76 -23.83
CA TYR A 102 -17.24 7.01 -24.35
C TYR A 102 -15.71 6.91 -24.49
N TYR A 103 -15.03 6.48 -23.42
CA TYR A 103 -13.58 6.30 -23.43
C TYR A 103 -13.14 5.18 -24.38
N GLU A 104 -13.90 4.10 -24.48
CA GLU A 104 -13.65 3.01 -25.45
C GLU A 104 -13.69 3.52 -26.89
N SER A 105 -14.60 4.46 -27.20
CA SER A 105 -14.68 5.08 -28.53
C SER A 105 -13.54 6.08 -28.82
N CYS A 106 -12.82 6.52 -27.79
CA CYS A 106 -11.72 7.48 -27.89
C CYS A 106 -10.33 6.82 -27.89
N ILE A 107 -10.27 5.48 -27.95
CA ILE A 107 -9.00 4.74 -28.08
C ILE A 107 -8.35 5.17 -29.40
N SER A 108 -7.16 5.78 -29.29
CA SER A 108 -6.47 6.44 -30.40
C SER A 108 -4.95 6.26 -30.38
N SER A 109 -4.42 5.49 -29.42
CA SER A 109 -3.00 5.14 -29.39
C SER A 109 -2.57 4.28 -30.57
N ASP A 110 -1.28 4.31 -30.89
CA ASP A 110 -0.69 3.46 -31.91
C ASP A 110 -0.91 1.97 -31.62
N GLN A 111 -1.05 1.16 -32.67
CA GLN A 111 -1.33 -0.27 -32.54
C GLN A 111 -0.25 -1.01 -31.72
N SER A 112 1.01 -0.56 -31.76
CA SER A 112 2.09 -1.09 -30.92
C SER A 112 1.82 -0.89 -29.42
N CYS A 113 1.36 0.30 -29.03
CA CYS A 113 1.03 0.61 -27.64
C CYS A 113 -0.22 -0.15 -27.20
N ILE A 114 -1.25 -0.23 -28.05
CA ILE A 114 -2.46 -1.02 -27.78
C ILE A 114 -2.09 -2.49 -27.57
N ASN A 115 -1.21 -3.04 -28.41
CA ASN A 115 -0.75 -4.41 -28.27
C ASN A 115 0.04 -4.61 -26.99
N GLU A 116 0.85 -3.64 -26.57
CA GLU A 116 1.59 -3.68 -25.29
C GLU A 116 0.63 -3.68 -24.09
N TRP A 117 -0.42 -2.86 -24.11
CA TRP A 117 -1.45 -2.88 -23.08
C TRP A 117 -2.19 -4.21 -23.00
N ASN A 118 -2.49 -4.82 -24.15
CA ASN A 118 -3.21 -6.09 -24.23
C ASN A 118 -2.28 -7.32 -24.22
N ALA A 119 -0.97 -7.12 -24.14
CA ALA A 119 -0.01 -8.20 -24.08
C ALA A 119 -0.17 -8.90 -22.73
N MET A 120 -0.80 -10.06 -22.76
CA MET A 120 -0.76 -10.99 -21.64
C MET A 120 0.67 -11.52 -21.58
N GLN A 121 1.49 -11.00 -20.67
CA GLN A 121 2.67 -11.76 -20.25
C GLN A 121 2.12 -12.99 -19.53
N ASP A 122 2.38 -14.16 -20.11
CA ASP A 122 2.14 -15.44 -19.46
C ASP A 122 2.77 -15.39 -18.07
N LEU A 123 1.92 -15.28 -17.05
CA LEU A 123 2.35 -15.42 -15.66
C LEU A 123 2.61 -16.91 -15.46
N GLU A 124 3.88 -17.30 -15.30
CA GLU A 124 4.23 -18.36 -14.35
C GLU A 124 3.81 -17.88 -12.96
N SER A 125 2.50 -17.92 -12.70
CA SER A 125 1.96 -17.93 -11.35
C SER A 125 2.37 -19.27 -10.76
N THR A 126 3.49 -19.29 -10.04
CA THR A 126 3.74 -20.39 -9.12
C THR A 126 2.64 -20.34 -8.07
N ARG A 127 1.64 -21.21 -8.25
CA ARG A 127 0.71 -21.58 -7.19
C ARG A 127 1.52 -21.77 -5.90
N PRO A 128 1.11 -21.23 -4.76
CA PRO A 128 1.61 -21.74 -3.50
C PRO A 128 1.28 -23.23 -3.46
N ASP A 129 2.30 -24.05 -3.20
CA ASP A 129 2.08 -25.46 -2.93
C ASP A 129 1.16 -25.60 -1.71
N SER A 130 0.34 -26.65 -1.75
CA SER A 130 -0.72 -26.93 -0.77
C SER A 130 -0.25 -26.74 0.69
N PRO A 131 -1.16 -26.34 1.61
CA PRO A 131 -0.76 -25.95 2.95
C PRO A 131 0.00 -27.07 3.66
N ALA A 132 1.20 -26.74 4.14
CA ALA A 132 1.94 -27.63 5.02
C ALA A 132 1.12 -27.84 6.31
N LEU A 133 0.76 -29.10 6.54
CA LEU A 133 0.13 -29.58 7.76
C LEU A 133 0.99 -29.18 8.96
N PHE A 134 0.38 -28.50 9.93
CA PHE A 134 0.81 -28.30 11.32
C PHE A 134 2.22 -28.74 11.68
N VAL A 135 3.12 -27.79 11.98
CA VAL A 135 4.26 -28.07 12.86
C VAL A 135 4.49 -26.92 13.85
N ASP A 136 4.33 -27.29 15.12
CA ASP A 136 4.48 -26.49 16.32
C ASP A 136 5.99 -26.36 16.66
N LYS A 137 6.67 -25.35 16.11
CA LYS A 137 8.00 -24.79 16.48
C LYS A 137 8.43 -23.69 15.48
N PRO A 138 9.08 -22.59 15.89
CA PRO A 138 9.47 -21.53 14.96
C PRO A 138 10.57 -22.04 14.01
N THR A 139 10.20 -22.27 12.75
CA THR A 139 11.07 -22.77 11.69
C THR A 139 12.15 -21.73 11.35
N GLU A 140 13.31 -22.13 10.82
CA GLU A 140 14.35 -21.19 10.35
C GLU A 140 13.80 -20.11 9.39
N GLY A 141 12.71 -20.41 8.68
CA GLY A 141 11.94 -19.46 7.88
C GLY A 141 11.39 -18.26 8.66
N GLU A 142 10.73 -18.47 9.81
CA GLU A 142 10.14 -17.36 10.59
C GLU A 142 11.20 -16.41 11.16
N ARG A 143 12.39 -16.94 11.50
CA ARG A 143 13.53 -16.11 11.93
C ARG A 143 14.06 -15.26 10.77
N THR A 144 14.09 -15.84 9.57
CA THR A 144 14.51 -15.16 8.35
C THR A 144 13.50 -14.08 7.97
N GLU A 145 12.20 -14.37 8.04
CA GLU A 145 11.12 -13.40 7.84
C GLU A 145 11.21 -12.22 8.81
N ARG A 146 11.40 -12.46 10.12
CA ARG A 146 11.56 -11.37 11.09
C ARG A 146 12.76 -10.48 10.77
N LEU A 147 13.87 -11.08 10.34
CA LEU A 147 15.06 -10.33 9.94
C LEU A 147 14.82 -9.52 8.67
N ILE A 148 14.14 -10.11 7.67
CA ILE A 148 13.69 -9.44 6.45
C ILE A 148 12.83 -8.24 6.82
N LYS A 149 11.81 -8.41 7.67
CA LYS A 149 10.94 -7.32 8.12
C LYS A 149 11.76 -6.18 8.73
N ALA A 150 12.61 -6.47 9.71
CA ALA A 150 13.40 -5.44 10.38
C ALA A 150 14.34 -4.68 9.42
N LYS A 151 15.00 -5.39 8.49
CA LYS A 151 15.90 -4.77 7.51
C LYS A 151 15.16 -4.00 6.43
N LEU A 152 14.08 -4.56 5.91
CA LEU A 152 13.21 -3.92 4.94
C LEU A 152 12.66 -2.60 5.49
N ARG A 153 12.19 -2.60 6.75
CA ARG A 153 11.78 -1.38 7.45
C ARG A 153 12.88 -0.33 7.46
N SER A 154 14.08 -0.70 7.90
CA SER A 154 15.23 0.22 7.94
C SER A 154 15.58 0.80 6.57
N ILE A 155 15.52 -0.01 5.50
CA ILE A 155 15.81 0.44 4.13
C ILE A 155 14.74 1.45 3.69
N MET A 156 13.46 1.12 3.86
CA MET A 156 12.34 1.98 3.46
C MET A 156 12.31 3.31 4.22
N MET A 157 12.77 3.36 5.47
CA MET A 157 12.93 4.61 6.23
C MET A 157 14.03 5.51 5.67
N SER A 158 15.07 4.93 5.09
CA SER A 158 16.26 5.67 4.65
C SER A 158 16.18 6.13 3.19
N GLN A 159 15.26 5.60 2.40
CA GLN A 159 15.15 5.85 0.96
C GLN A 159 13.99 6.78 0.61
N ASP A 160 14.12 7.44 -0.54
CA ASP A 160 13.04 8.21 -1.15
C ASP A 160 12.07 7.29 -1.89
N LEU A 161 10.94 7.00 -1.24
CA LEU A 161 9.92 6.08 -1.73
C LEU A 161 9.19 6.56 -3.00
N GLU A 162 9.29 7.85 -3.34
CA GLU A 162 8.71 8.39 -4.57
C GLU A 162 9.51 8.00 -5.82
N ASN A 163 10.81 7.72 -5.67
CA ASN A 163 11.74 7.50 -6.77
C ASN A 163 12.40 6.11 -6.77
N VAL A 164 12.07 5.25 -5.81
CA VAL A 164 12.60 3.88 -5.71
C VAL A 164 11.57 2.85 -6.14
N THR A 165 12.02 1.81 -6.84
CA THR A 165 11.22 0.65 -7.24
C THR A 165 11.33 -0.50 -6.23
N SER A 166 10.32 -1.39 -6.17
CA SER A 166 10.37 -2.58 -5.28
C SER A 166 11.60 -3.45 -5.58
N LYS A 167 11.99 -3.54 -6.86
CA LYS A 167 13.20 -4.25 -7.29
C LYS A 167 14.48 -3.66 -6.69
N GLU A 168 14.60 -2.34 -6.61
CA GLU A 168 15.77 -1.68 -6.01
C GLU A 168 15.84 -1.90 -4.50
N ILE A 169 14.70 -1.77 -3.81
CA ILE A 169 14.61 -2.09 -2.37
C ILE A 169 15.01 -3.54 -2.11
N ARG A 170 14.51 -4.48 -2.93
CA ARG A 170 14.86 -5.91 -2.80
C ARG A 170 16.35 -6.16 -3.04
N ASN A 171 16.95 -5.56 -4.07
CA ASN A 171 18.38 -5.72 -4.32
C ASN A 171 19.24 -5.18 -3.15
N GLU A 172 18.82 -4.06 -2.57
CA GLU A 172 19.48 -3.49 -1.38
C GLU A 172 19.33 -4.42 -0.17
N LEU A 173 18.13 -4.98 0.03
CA LEU A 173 17.87 -5.95 1.09
C LEU A 173 18.73 -7.22 0.95
N GLU A 174 18.82 -7.79 -0.25
CA GLU A 174 19.69 -8.93 -0.55
C GLU A 174 21.16 -8.61 -0.28
N THR A 175 21.60 -7.39 -0.61
CA THR A 175 22.97 -6.92 -0.38
C THR A 175 23.26 -6.80 1.12
N GLN A 176 22.33 -6.22 1.91
CA GLN A 176 22.51 -6.06 3.35
C GLN A 176 22.43 -7.37 4.13
N MET A 177 21.63 -8.33 3.67
CA MET A 177 21.50 -9.65 4.29
C MET A 177 22.54 -10.65 3.77
N ASN A 178 23.22 -10.33 2.66
CA ASN A 178 24.17 -11.21 1.96
C ASN A 178 23.56 -12.60 1.67
N CYS A 179 22.28 -12.63 1.29
CA CYS A 179 21.54 -13.85 0.96
C CYS A 179 20.62 -13.62 -0.24
N ASN A 180 20.29 -14.71 -0.93
CA ASN A 180 19.37 -14.70 -2.05
C ASN A 180 17.93 -14.79 -1.52
N LEU A 181 17.09 -13.82 -1.87
CA LEU A 181 15.72 -13.70 -1.36
C LEU A 181 14.67 -13.99 -2.44
N LYS A 182 15.03 -14.73 -3.50
CA LYS A 182 14.12 -15.08 -4.60
C LYS A 182 12.84 -15.80 -4.15
N GLU A 183 12.91 -16.61 -3.10
CA GLU A 183 11.73 -17.34 -2.57
C GLU A 183 10.82 -16.42 -1.73
N PHE A 184 11.35 -15.29 -1.25
CA PHE A 184 10.62 -14.32 -0.43
C PHE A 184 10.09 -13.14 -1.24
N LYS A 185 10.11 -13.21 -2.58
CA LYS A 185 9.65 -12.12 -3.46
C LYS A 185 8.24 -11.61 -3.13
N GLU A 186 7.26 -12.50 -3.11
CA GLU A 186 5.87 -12.16 -2.79
C GLU A 186 5.73 -11.67 -1.34
N PHE A 187 6.48 -12.28 -0.41
CA PHE A 187 6.50 -11.85 0.99
C PHE A 187 7.05 -10.43 1.14
N ILE A 188 8.15 -10.11 0.47
CA ILE A 188 8.79 -8.79 0.50
C ILE A 188 7.85 -7.75 -0.11
N ASP A 189 7.22 -8.02 -1.25
CA ASP A 189 6.25 -7.11 -1.86
C ASP A 189 5.04 -6.85 -0.94
N ASN A 190 4.47 -7.89 -0.33
CA ASN A 190 3.37 -7.73 0.64
C ASN A 190 3.83 -6.95 1.88
N GLU A 191 5.00 -7.27 2.44
CA GLU A 191 5.52 -6.57 3.61
C GLU A 191 5.86 -5.11 3.29
N MET A 192 6.36 -4.80 2.09
CA MET A 192 6.57 -3.41 1.65
C MET A 192 5.26 -2.64 1.67
N LEU A 193 4.16 -3.18 1.14
CA LEU A 193 2.87 -2.51 1.18
C LEU A 193 2.34 -2.33 2.61
N LEU A 194 2.53 -3.32 3.48
CA LEU A 194 2.19 -3.20 4.89
C LEU A 194 2.98 -2.08 5.57
N ILE A 195 4.28 -2.00 5.30
CA ILE A 195 5.16 -0.94 5.81
C ILE A 195 4.69 0.42 5.30
N LEU A 196 4.43 0.57 4.00
CA LEU A 196 3.93 1.84 3.42
C LEU A 196 2.63 2.31 4.08
N GLY A 197 1.69 1.39 4.30
CA GLY A 197 0.44 1.71 4.99
C GLY A 197 0.61 2.12 6.45
N GLN A 198 1.77 1.85 7.05
CA GLN A 198 2.11 2.28 8.40
C GLN A 198 2.97 3.56 8.43
N MET A 199 3.54 3.95 7.28
CA MET A 199 4.42 5.12 7.11
C MET A 199 3.67 6.43 6.83
N ASP A 200 2.36 6.46 7.07
CA ASP A 200 1.60 7.70 6.99
C ASP A 200 2.13 8.74 7.98
N LYS A 201 2.08 10.01 7.57
CA LYS A 201 2.46 11.14 8.43
C LYS A 201 1.56 11.18 9.67
N PRO A 202 2.09 11.60 10.83
CA PRO A 202 1.26 11.74 12.01
C PRO A 202 0.15 12.77 11.75
N SER A 203 -1.06 12.45 12.19
CA SER A 203 -2.22 13.33 12.07
C SER A 203 -2.16 14.42 13.13
N LEU A 204 -2.16 15.69 12.71
CA LEU A 204 -2.29 16.81 13.61
C LEU A 204 -3.76 16.92 14.08
N ILE A 205 -4.02 16.62 15.35
CA ILE A 205 -5.35 16.72 15.95
C ILE A 205 -5.59 18.12 16.50
N PHE A 206 -4.58 18.68 17.19
CA PHE A 206 -4.53 20.06 17.66
C PHE A 206 -3.11 20.59 17.46
N ASP A 207 -2.92 21.90 17.53
CA ASP A 207 -1.61 22.56 17.36
C ASP A 207 -0.47 21.99 18.22
N HIS A 208 -0.79 21.30 19.32
CA HIS A 208 0.15 20.71 20.29
C HIS A 208 0.00 19.18 20.41
N LEU A 209 -0.82 18.54 19.56
CA LEU A 209 -1.14 17.12 19.66
C LEU A 209 -1.16 16.45 18.29
N TYR A 210 -0.22 15.52 18.12
CA TYR A 210 -0.17 14.59 17.01
C TYR A 210 -0.68 13.21 17.44
N LEU A 211 -1.40 12.54 16.54
CA LEU A 211 -1.69 11.11 16.61
C LEU A 211 -0.86 10.40 15.55
N GLY A 212 -0.01 9.47 15.96
CA GLY A 212 0.88 8.74 15.08
C GLY A 212 0.99 7.26 15.43
N SER A 213 1.57 6.49 14.52
CA SER A 213 1.88 5.08 14.71
C SER A 213 3.25 4.88 15.38
N GLU A 214 3.62 3.62 15.63
CA GLU A 214 4.99 3.23 16.02
C GLU A 214 6.04 3.86 15.10
N TRP A 215 5.74 3.96 13.80
CA TRP A 215 6.66 4.50 12.81
C TRP A 215 7.00 5.95 13.05
N ASN A 216 5.98 6.78 13.29
CA ASN A 216 6.20 8.19 13.58
C ASN A 216 7.00 8.35 14.87
N ALA A 217 6.76 7.51 15.88
CA ALA A 217 7.52 7.50 17.13
C ALA A 217 8.98 7.04 16.96
N SER A 218 9.28 6.24 15.93
CA SER A 218 10.64 5.76 15.63
C SER A 218 11.48 6.74 14.80
N ASN A 219 10.89 7.81 14.29
CA ASN A 219 11.55 8.77 13.40
C ASN A 219 12.06 10.01 14.17
N LEU A 220 13.33 9.98 14.61
CA LEU A 220 13.92 11.07 15.42
C LEU A 220 13.89 12.43 14.71
N GLU A 221 14.20 12.46 13.41
CA GLU A 221 14.29 13.71 12.65
C GLU A 221 12.91 14.36 12.49
N GLU A 222 11.87 13.56 12.22
CA GLU A 222 10.48 14.04 12.11
C GLU A 222 9.94 14.54 13.46
N LEU A 223 10.23 13.82 14.55
CA LEU A 223 9.84 14.24 15.90
C LEU A 223 10.48 15.58 16.27
N GLN A 224 11.78 15.74 16.03
CA GLN A 224 12.50 16.99 16.29
C GLN A 224 12.05 18.12 15.36
N GLY A 225 11.85 17.84 14.08
CA GLY A 225 11.38 18.81 13.09
C GLY A 225 9.96 19.30 13.36
N SER A 226 9.13 18.46 13.98
CA SER A 226 7.77 18.80 14.41
C SER A 226 7.69 19.43 15.81
N GLY A 227 8.84 19.58 16.50
CA GLY A 227 8.90 20.16 17.85
C GLY A 227 8.25 19.29 18.92
N VAL A 228 8.23 17.96 18.74
CA VAL A 228 7.67 17.04 19.72
C VAL A 228 8.64 16.87 20.88
N ASP A 229 8.22 17.20 22.10
CA ASP A 229 9.02 17.00 23.33
C ASP A 229 8.44 15.89 24.24
N TYR A 230 7.17 15.53 24.04
CA TYR A 230 6.41 14.61 24.87
C TYR A 230 5.80 13.49 24.03
N ILE A 231 5.95 12.24 24.46
CA ILE A 231 5.40 11.07 23.77
C ILE A 231 4.56 10.25 24.75
N LEU A 232 3.29 10.08 24.42
CA LEU A 232 2.36 9.20 25.13
C LEU A 232 2.29 7.85 24.40
N ASN A 233 2.92 6.82 24.95
CA ASN A 233 2.92 5.47 24.36
C ASN A 233 1.77 4.64 24.95
N VAL A 234 0.72 4.40 24.16
CA VAL A 234 -0.48 3.64 24.55
C VAL A 234 -0.45 2.23 23.97
N THR A 235 0.68 1.54 24.11
CA THR A 235 0.83 0.17 23.61
C THR A 235 1.61 -0.68 24.60
N ARG A 236 1.29 -1.97 24.65
CA ARG A 236 2.05 -2.96 25.43
C ARG A 236 3.26 -3.52 24.67
N GLU A 237 3.13 -3.66 23.36
CA GLU A 237 4.09 -4.34 22.49
C GLU A 237 5.29 -3.46 22.11
N ILE A 238 5.12 -2.13 22.07
CA ILE A 238 6.12 -1.22 21.48
C ILE A 238 6.93 -0.53 22.57
N ASP A 239 8.23 -0.76 22.59
CA ASP A 239 9.15 -0.05 23.49
C ASP A 239 9.33 1.43 23.12
N ASN A 240 9.86 2.21 24.06
CA ASN A 240 10.08 3.63 23.82
C ASN A 240 11.30 3.85 22.94
N PHE A 241 11.12 4.61 21.86
CA PHE A 241 12.22 5.04 21.00
C PHE A 241 12.94 6.24 21.62
N PHE A 242 14.26 6.28 21.48
CA PHE A 242 15.11 7.38 21.97
C PHE A 242 14.86 7.77 23.45
N PRO A 243 14.85 6.79 24.38
CA PRO A 243 14.58 7.07 25.79
C PRO A 243 15.63 8.06 26.34
N GLY A 244 15.16 9.23 26.80
CA GLY A 244 16.01 10.31 27.32
C GLY A 244 16.05 11.57 26.45
N LEU A 245 15.59 11.51 25.19
CA LEU A 245 15.40 12.71 24.37
C LEU A 245 14.00 13.31 24.51
N PHE A 246 13.00 12.47 24.81
CA PHE A 246 11.60 12.88 24.96
C PHE A 246 11.09 12.51 26.36
N ALA A 247 10.12 13.30 26.85
CA ALA A 247 9.39 12.99 28.06
C ALA A 247 8.30 11.95 27.74
N TYR A 248 8.38 10.77 28.37
CA TYR A 248 7.46 9.68 28.10
C TYR A 248 6.41 9.49 29.20
N HIS A 249 5.19 9.15 28.78
CA HIS A 249 4.20 8.49 29.63
C HIS A 249 3.73 7.22 28.92
N ASN A 250 3.66 6.11 29.66
CA ASN A 250 3.37 4.80 29.08
C ASN A 250 2.08 4.22 29.67
N ILE A 251 1.14 3.88 28.79
CA ILE A 251 -0.08 3.14 29.11
C ILE A 251 0.04 1.77 28.42
N ARG A 252 0.45 0.75 29.17
CA ARG A 252 0.83 -0.57 28.64
C ARG A 252 -0.38 -1.49 28.49
N VAL A 253 -1.16 -1.28 27.44
CA VAL A 253 -2.40 -2.01 27.13
C VAL A 253 -2.33 -2.74 25.78
N TYR A 254 -3.09 -3.83 25.64
CA TYR A 254 -3.30 -4.52 24.36
C TYR A 254 -4.44 -3.86 23.60
N ASP A 255 -4.43 -3.98 22.27
CA ASP A 255 -5.54 -3.53 21.42
C ASP A 255 -6.63 -4.61 21.37
N GLU A 256 -7.40 -4.71 22.46
CA GLU A 256 -8.49 -5.67 22.62
C GLU A 256 -9.76 -4.94 23.07
N GLU A 257 -10.93 -5.37 22.58
CA GLU A 257 -12.24 -4.78 22.93
C GLU A 257 -12.53 -4.75 24.44
N THR A 258 -11.91 -5.65 25.20
CA THR A 258 -12.07 -5.80 26.65
C THR A 258 -11.16 -4.87 27.47
N THR A 259 -10.27 -4.12 26.81
CA THR A 259 -9.29 -3.26 27.47
C THR A 259 -9.94 -2.03 28.10
N ASP A 260 -9.72 -1.82 29.40
CA ASP A 260 -10.22 -0.66 30.12
C ASP A 260 -9.35 0.59 29.91
N LEU A 261 -9.59 1.29 28.80
CA LEU A 261 -8.94 2.57 28.51
C LEU A 261 -9.47 3.72 29.38
N LEU A 262 -10.68 3.60 29.92
CA LEU A 262 -11.30 4.67 30.72
C LEU A 262 -10.55 4.90 32.04
N ALA A 263 -10.00 3.84 32.63
CA ALA A 263 -9.15 3.94 33.82
C ALA A 263 -7.95 4.89 33.65
N HIS A 264 -7.42 5.02 32.42
CA HIS A 264 -6.24 5.83 32.12
C HIS A 264 -6.55 7.22 31.56
N TRP A 265 -7.84 7.54 31.38
CA TRP A 265 -8.27 8.75 30.67
C TRP A 265 -7.74 10.04 31.30
N ASN A 266 -7.83 10.15 32.62
CA ASN A 266 -7.38 11.34 33.35
C ASN A 266 -5.86 11.49 33.29
N GLU A 267 -5.11 10.39 33.40
CA GLU A 267 -3.64 10.40 33.35
C GLU A 267 -3.15 10.83 31.97
N ALA A 268 -3.72 10.27 30.90
CA ALA A 268 -3.45 10.68 29.53
C ALA A 268 -3.77 12.16 29.30
N TYR A 269 -4.95 12.61 29.75
CA TYR A 269 -5.37 14.00 29.63
C TYR A 269 -4.43 14.98 30.33
N HIS A 270 -4.03 14.67 31.57
CA HIS A 270 -3.10 15.51 32.32
C HIS A 270 -1.71 15.56 31.66
N PHE A 271 -1.24 14.44 31.10
CA PHE A 271 0.02 14.40 30.38
C PHE A 271 -0.01 15.25 29.11
N ILE A 272 -1.07 15.12 28.30
CA ILE A 272 -1.25 15.94 27.08
C ILE A 272 -1.33 17.43 27.43
N ASN A 273 -2.10 17.80 28.45
CA ASN A 273 -2.21 19.20 28.87
C ASN A 273 -0.91 19.79 29.43
N LYS A 274 -0.05 18.97 30.04
CA LYS A 274 1.26 19.42 30.52
C LYS A 274 2.20 19.78 29.36
N ALA A 275 2.02 19.15 28.21
CA ALA A 275 2.82 19.35 27.01
C ALA A 275 2.35 20.54 26.14
N LYS A 276 1.19 21.13 26.46
CA LYS A 276 0.64 22.32 25.81
C LYS A 276 1.35 23.60 26.28
#